data_AF-A0A800JCJ0-F1
#
_entry.id   AF-A0A800JCJ0-F1
#
_cell.length_a   1.000
_cell.length_b   1.000
_cell.length_c   1.000
_cell.angle_alpha   90.00
_cell.angle_beta   90.00
_cell.angle_gamma   90.00
#
_symmetry.space_group_name_H-M   'P 1'
#
loop_
_entity.id
_entity.type
_entity.pdbx_description
1 polymer ?
#
loop_
_entity_poly.entity_id
_entity_poly.type
_entity_poly.pdbx_seq_one_letter_code
_entity_poly.pdbx_strand_id
1 'polypeptide(L)'
;MSLLDEIEPLKAEALAELNAAADQAALDRAKGAWLGPQGRFTGLMKQMGSLTKEERPLAGKAINAAKGELEAALQTARDRIELAAAAPTEPTDFTAPGRRRALGKLHPLTQVTEDIVKSFRKLGFAVADGPEVEDEYHCFDALNTPADHPARDAQDTFYVATDGRPLLRTHTSSVQIRVMKEQPPPVRIIMPGRVYRRDTADATHNPTFHQVEGLYVDKNVTVADLKGTVEFVFRELMGPKTQIRFRPHYFSYTEPSFEIDFANALTRKMGKDWLEIAGCGMVHPAVLEELDLDPEEW
;
A
#
# COMPACT_ATOMS: atom_id res chain seq x y z
N MET A 1 -39.81 45.44 57.26
CA MET A 1 -38.72 45.37 56.27
C MET A 1 -39.35 45.62 54.92
N SER A 2 -38.71 46.40 54.05
CA SER A 2 -39.23 46.62 52.71
C SER A 2 -39.12 45.31 51.92
N LEU A 3 -40.06 45.03 51.02
CA LEU A 3 -39.98 43.88 50.11
C LEU A 3 -38.66 43.88 49.30
N LEU A 4 -38.05 45.06 49.12
CA LEU A 4 -36.75 45.24 48.49
C LEU A 4 -35.58 44.69 49.33
N ASP A 5 -35.69 44.71 50.65
CA ASP A 5 -34.64 44.23 51.57
C ASP A 5 -34.57 42.69 51.62
N GLU A 6 -35.64 42.02 51.17
CA GLU A 6 -35.75 40.55 51.19
C GLU A 6 -35.21 39.88 49.91
N ILE A 7 -35.08 40.62 48.81
CA ILE A 7 -34.71 40.06 47.49
C ILE A 7 -33.26 39.57 47.48
N GLU A 8 -32.32 40.39 47.96
CA GLU A 8 -30.89 40.06 47.92
C GLU A 8 -30.51 38.84 48.80
N PRO A 9 -30.97 38.72 50.06
CA PRO A 9 -30.66 37.52 50.85
C PRO A 9 -31.30 36.26 50.27
N LEU A 10 -32.53 36.33 49.74
CA LEU A 10 -33.18 35.19 49.09
C LEU A 10 -32.46 34.80 47.78
N LYS A 11 -31.95 35.79 47.03
CA LYS A 11 -31.13 35.55 45.84
C LYS A 11 -29.83 34.84 46.20
N ALA A 12 -29.15 35.30 47.25
CA ALA A 12 -27.91 34.67 47.71
C ALA A 12 -28.12 33.23 48.16
N GLU A 13 -29.20 32.94 48.90
CA GLU A 13 -29.57 31.58 49.32
C GLU A 13 -29.89 30.69 48.11
N ALA A 14 -30.67 31.19 47.16
CA ALA A 14 -31.02 30.47 45.94
C ALA A 14 -29.79 30.17 45.05
N LEU A 15 -28.89 31.14 44.89
CA LEU A 15 -27.63 30.95 44.16
C LEU A 15 -26.75 29.91 44.85
N ALA A 16 -26.66 29.93 46.18
CA ALA A 16 -25.91 28.93 46.93
C ALA A 16 -26.48 27.52 46.72
N GLU A 17 -27.80 27.35 46.78
CA GLU A 17 -28.45 26.05 46.61
C GLU A 17 -28.33 25.52 45.18
N LEU A 18 -28.52 26.37 44.16
CA LEU A 18 -28.35 25.99 42.74
C LEU A 18 -26.90 25.57 42.44
N ASN A 19 -25.91 26.30 42.99
CA ASN A 19 -24.49 25.97 42.79
C ASN A 19 -24.07 24.70 43.55
N ALA A 20 -24.71 24.41 44.69
CA ALA A 20 -24.44 23.23 45.51
C ALA A 20 -25.12 21.95 45.01
N ALA A 21 -26.06 22.03 44.06
CA ALA A 21 -26.77 20.87 43.53
C ALA A 21 -25.80 19.87 42.87
N ALA A 22 -25.71 18.65 43.44
CA ALA A 22 -24.75 17.62 43.01
C ALA A 22 -25.29 16.71 41.89
N ASP A 23 -26.61 16.67 41.71
CA ASP A 23 -27.28 15.83 40.71
C ASP A 23 -28.54 16.51 40.16
N GLN A 24 -29.10 15.95 39.09
CA GLN A 24 -30.27 16.50 38.43
C GLN A 24 -31.49 16.58 39.37
N ALA A 25 -31.64 15.63 40.29
CA ALA A 25 -32.75 15.60 41.23
C ALA A 25 -32.66 16.73 42.27
N ALA A 26 -31.45 17.05 42.74
CA ALA A 26 -31.17 18.19 43.61
C ALA A 26 -31.41 19.51 42.88
N LEU A 27 -30.99 19.61 41.62
CA LEU A 27 -31.21 20.81 40.80
C LEU A 27 -32.70 21.05 40.53
N ASP A 28 -33.47 20.01 40.23
CA ASP A 28 -34.91 20.12 40.00
C ASP A 28 -35.67 20.50 41.28
N ARG A 29 -35.25 19.98 42.45
CA ARG A 29 -35.79 20.40 43.75
C ARG A 29 -35.52 21.89 44.02
N ALA A 30 -34.28 22.34 43.82
CA ALA A 30 -33.91 23.75 43.99
C ALA A 30 -34.69 24.65 43.02
N LYS A 31 -34.78 24.28 41.74
CA LYS A 31 -35.61 24.99 40.75
C LYS A 31 -37.06 25.10 41.20
N GLY A 32 -37.64 24.02 41.70
CA GLY A 32 -39.02 24.00 42.21
C GLY A 32 -39.22 24.93 43.42
N ALA A 33 -38.28 24.91 44.38
CA ALA A 33 -38.34 25.69 45.61
C ALA A 33 -38.18 27.21 45.38
N TRP A 34 -37.39 27.61 44.39
CA TRP A 34 -37.06 29.02 44.15
C TRP A 34 -37.85 29.64 43.00
N LEU A 35 -37.91 28.97 41.85
CA LEU A 35 -38.45 29.50 40.59
C LEU A 35 -39.77 28.84 40.15
N GLY A 36 -40.23 27.82 40.86
CA GLY A 36 -41.47 27.10 40.54
C GLY A 36 -42.75 27.93 40.76
N PRO A 37 -43.93 27.38 40.41
CA PRO A 37 -45.23 28.06 40.59
C PRO A 37 -45.56 28.42 42.05
N GLN A 38 -44.99 27.67 43.00
CA GLN A 38 -45.05 27.92 44.45
C GLN A 38 -43.68 28.31 45.03
N GLY A 39 -42.73 28.68 44.17
CA GLY A 39 -41.39 29.03 44.58
C GLY A 39 -41.32 30.38 45.27
N ARG A 40 -40.29 30.60 46.09
CA ARG A 40 -40.12 31.82 46.89
C ARG A 40 -40.10 33.10 46.03
N PHE A 41 -39.47 33.09 44.84
CA PHE A 41 -39.48 34.25 43.92
C PHE A 41 -40.84 34.47 43.23
N THR A 42 -41.59 33.40 42.96
CA THR A 42 -42.98 33.51 42.47
C THR A 42 -43.91 34.04 43.57
N GLY A 43 -43.63 33.72 44.83
CA GLY A 43 -44.28 34.30 46.01
C GLY A 43 -44.05 35.81 46.12
N LEU A 44 -42.80 36.26 45.99
CA LEU A 44 -42.44 37.69 45.98
C LEU A 44 -43.17 38.47 44.87
N MET A 45 -43.30 37.89 43.68
CA MET A 45 -44.05 38.51 42.57
C MET A 45 -45.54 38.67 42.90
N LYS A 46 -46.16 37.75 43.63
CA LYS A 46 -47.57 37.86 44.07
C LYS A 46 -47.76 38.95 45.13
N GLN A 47 -46.78 39.15 46.00
CA GLN A 47 -46.80 40.17 47.05
C GLN A 47 -46.62 41.60 46.50
N MET A 48 -46.09 41.76 45.28
CA MET A 48 -45.95 43.06 44.61
C MET A 48 -47.27 43.83 44.44
N GLY A 49 -48.42 43.14 44.47
CA GLY A 49 -49.76 43.74 44.40
C GLY A 49 -50.11 44.64 45.58
N SER A 50 -49.47 44.48 46.75
CA SER A 50 -49.69 45.30 47.94
C SER A 50 -48.80 46.54 48.05
N LEU A 51 -47.84 46.72 47.12
CA LEU A 51 -46.92 47.87 47.12
C LEU A 51 -47.57 49.15 46.57
N THR A 52 -47.03 50.30 47.01
CA THR A 52 -47.41 51.63 46.51
C THR A 52 -47.05 51.79 45.02
N LYS A 53 -47.65 52.78 44.34
CA LYS A 53 -47.38 53.04 42.91
C LYS A 53 -45.92 53.39 42.61
N GLU A 54 -45.19 53.92 43.60
CA GLU A 54 -43.79 54.36 43.47
C GLU A 54 -42.80 53.21 43.73
N GLU A 55 -43.12 52.29 44.64
CA GLU A 55 -42.25 51.15 45.00
C GLU A 55 -42.39 49.95 44.05
N ARG A 56 -43.58 49.80 43.42
CA ARG A 56 -43.89 48.68 42.54
C ARG A 56 -42.94 48.53 41.34
N PRO A 57 -42.54 49.61 40.62
CA PRO A 57 -41.57 49.49 39.51
C PRO A 57 -40.16 49.09 39.98
N LEU A 58 -39.72 49.57 41.14
CA LEU A 58 -38.41 49.27 41.70
C LEU A 58 -38.31 47.81 42.13
N ALA A 59 -39.32 47.30 42.86
CA ALA A 59 -39.40 45.89 43.26
C ALA A 59 -39.49 44.95 42.05
N GLY A 60 -40.31 45.28 41.04
CA GLY A 60 -40.43 44.48 39.83
C GLY A 60 -39.11 44.38 39.04
N LYS A 61 -38.34 45.48 38.95
CA LYS A 61 -37.03 45.48 38.31
C LYS A 61 -36.03 44.59 39.07
N ALA A 62 -35.99 44.72 40.40
CA ALA A 62 -35.09 43.93 41.25
C ALA A 62 -35.41 42.42 41.21
N ILE A 63 -36.69 42.05 41.27
CA ILE A 63 -37.11 40.64 41.20
C ILE A 63 -36.80 40.03 39.82
N ASN A 64 -37.06 40.76 38.73
CA ASN A 64 -36.74 40.25 37.39
C ASN A 64 -35.23 40.13 37.16
N ALA A 65 -34.42 41.06 37.69
CA ALA A 65 -32.97 40.95 37.64
C ALA A 65 -32.46 39.72 38.41
N ALA A 66 -32.94 39.54 39.65
CA ALA A 66 -32.60 38.36 40.45
C ALA A 66 -33.06 37.06 39.77
N LYS A 67 -34.25 37.04 39.15
CA LYS A 67 -34.74 35.88 38.41
C LYS A 67 -33.85 35.55 37.21
N GLY A 68 -33.40 36.55 36.46
CA GLY A 68 -32.46 36.35 35.36
C GLY A 68 -31.12 35.78 35.81
N GLU A 69 -30.59 36.26 36.94
CA GLU A 69 -29.37 35.69 37.55
C GLU A 69 -29.57 34.23 37.99
N LEU A 70 -30.72 33.90 38.58
CA LEU A 70 -31.05 32.53 39.00
C LEU A 70 -31.29 31.58 37.82
N GLU A 71 -31.92 32.04 36.74
CA GLU A 71 -32.08 31.26 35.51
C GLU A 71 -30.73 30.97 34.86
N ALA A 72 -29.82 31.94 34.86
CA ALA A 72 -28.45 31.75 34.37
C ALA A 72 -27.66 30.75 35.25
N ALA A 73 -27.76 30.87 36.58
CA ALA A 73 -27.13 29.94 37.51
C ALA A 73 -27.70 28.52 37.39
N LEU A 74 -29.02 28.38 37.21
CA LEU A 74 -29.68 27.11 36.96
C LEU A 74 -29.16 26.45 35.67
N GLN A 75 -29.03 27.21 34.58
CA GLN A 75 -28.48 26.68 33.33
C GLN A 75 -27.02 26.24 33.51
N THR A 76 -26.21 27.04 34.19
CA THR A 76 -24.80 26.74 34.45
C THR A 76 -24.65 25.46 35.29
N ALA A 77 -25.46 25.31 36.34
CA ALA A 77 -25.48 24.11 37.18
C ALA A 77 -25.94 22.88 36.40
N ARG A 78 -26.92 23.04 35.51
CA ARG A 78 -27.39 21.99 34.60
C ARG A 78 -26.28 21.51 33.67
N ASP A 79 -25.62 22.43 32.96
CA ASP A 79 -24.55 22.10 32.01
C ASP A 79 -23.39 21.38 32.73
N ARG A 80 -23.05 21.80 33.95
CA ARG A 80 -22.04 21.14 34.79
C ARG A 80 -22.42 19.69 35.12
N ILE A 81 -23.67 19.44 35.53
CA ILE A 81 -24.15 18.10 35.87
C ILE A 81 -24.20 17.21 34.63
N GLU A 82 -24.70 17.72 33.51
CA GLU A 82 -24.76 16.97 32.25
C GLU A 82 -23.36 16.62 31.73
N LEU A 83 -22.40 17.55 31.81
CA LEU A 83 -21.01 17.30 31.42
C LEU A 83 -20.33 16.26 32.31
N ALA A 84 -20.54 16.34 33.63
CA ALA A 84 -20.00 15.37 34.58
C ALA A 84 -20.58 13.96 34.35
N ALA A 85 -21.87 13.86 34.01
CA ALA A 85 -22.52 12.59 33.69
C ALA A 85 -22.07 11.98 32.35
N ALA A 86 -21.71 12.83 31.37
CA ALA A 86 -21.21 12.39 30.07
C ALA A 86 -19.73 11.95 30.09
N ALA A 87 -19.01 12.26 31.17
CA ALA A 87 -17.61 11.85 31.31
C ALA A 87 -17.53 10.32 31.44
N PRO A 88 -16.64 9.65 30.68
CA PRO A 88 -16.44 8.22 30.83
C PRO A 88 -15.95 7.91 32.25
N THR A 89 -16.55 6.89 32.87
CA THR A 89 -16.16 6.43 34.23
C THR A 89 -14.76 5.84 34.27
N GLU A 90 -14.29 5.32 33.13
CA GLU A 90 -12.96 4.73 32.97
C GLU A 90 -12.15 5.52 31.93
N PRO A 91 -10.92 5.95 32.26
CA PRO A 91 -10.03 6.56 31.29
C PRO A 91 -9.76 5.59 30.14
N THR A 92 -10.08 6.00 28.92
CA THR A 92 -9.79 5.20 27.72
C THR A 92 -8.36 5.45 27.28
N ASP A 93 -7.55 4.38 27.21
CA ASP A 93 -6.21 4.45 26.62
C ASP A 93 -6.30 4.43 25.08
N PHE A 94 -6.15 5.59 24.46
CA PHE A 94 -6.15 5.74 23.00
C PHE A 94 -4.86 5.23 22.33
N THR A 95 -3.83 4.85 23.10
CA THR A 95 -2.59 4.25 22.57
C THR A 95 -2.66 2.73 22.48
N ALA A 96 -3.68 2.12 23.11
CA ALA A 96 -3.88 0.68 23.09
C ALA A 96 -4.03 0.17 21.64
N PRO A 97 -3.37 -0.94 21.27
CA PRO A 97 -3.56 -1.55 19.96
C PRO A 97 -5.03 -1.92 19.73
N GLY A 98 -5.66 -1.27 18.75
CA GLY A 98 -7.03 -1.61 18.35
C GLY A 98 -7.14 -3.03 17.78
N ARG A 99 -8.37 -3.56 17.71
CA ARG A 99 -8.66 -4.83 17.05
C ARG A 99 -8.45 -4.68 15.54
N ARG A 100 -7.34 -5.21 15.01
CA ARG A 100 -6.99 -5.12 13.58
C ARG A 100 -7.16 -6.46 12.88
N ARG A 101 -7.54 -6.42 11.61
CA ARG A 101 -7.40 -7.57 10.70
C ARG A 101 -5.97 -7.62 10.19
N ALA A 102 -5.39 -8.81 10.11
CA ALA A 102 -4.08 -8.98 9.48
C ALA A 102 -4.19 -8.62 7.99
N LEU A 103 -3.28 -7.77 7.51
CA LEU A 103 -3.13 -7.49 6.08
C LEU A 103 -2.27 -8.59 5.45
N GLY A 104 -2.67 -9.06 4.27
CA GLY A 104 -1.85 -9.96 3.46
C GLY A 104 -0.57 -9.28 2.99
N LYS A 105 0.41 -10.09 2.57
CA LYS A 105 1.66 -9.61 1.97
C LYS A 105 1.85 -10.31 0.63
N LEU A 106 2.40 -9.59 -0.35
CA LEU A 106 2.82 -10.20 -1.61
C LEU A 106 4.01 -11.13 -1.37
N HIS A 107 4.08 -12.20 -2.15
CA HIS A 107 5.24 -13.08 -2.14
C HIS A 107 6.49 -12.32 -2.59
N PRO A 108 7.69 -12.56 -2.01
CA PRO A 108 8.92 -11.87 -2.43
C PRO A 108 9.21 -11.98 -3.93
N LEU A 109 8.93 -13.14 -4.54
CA LEU A 109 9.08 -13.33 -5.99
C LEU A 109 8.16 -12.39 -6.79
N THR A 110 6.92 -12.19 -6.34
CA THR A 110 5.99 -11.24 -6.98
C THR A 110 6.51 -9.82 -6.88
N GLN A 111 7.01 -9.41 -5.70
CA GLN A 111 7.57 -8.08 -5.49
C GLN A 111 8.77 -7.83 -6.41
N VAL A 112 9.73 -8.75 -6.46
CA VAL A 112 10.91 -8.64 -7.33
C VAL A 112 10.52 -8.63 -8.80
N THR A 113 9.59 -9.49 -9.22
CA THR A 113 9.08 -9.52 -10.60
C THR A 113 8.45 -8.19 -10.98
N GLU A 114 7.60 -7.63 -10.13
CA GLU A 114 6.99 -6.32 -10.36
C GLU A 114 8.03 -5.20 -10.44
N ASP A 115 9.07 -5.23 -9.61
CA ASP A 115 10.10 -4.21 -9.60
C ASP A 115 10.95 -4.26 -10.88
N ILE A 116 11.30 -5.47 -11.35
CA ILE A 116 11.95 -5.67 -12.65
C ILE A 116 11.08 -5.12 -13.78
N VAL A 117 9.80 -5.52 -13.82
CA VAL A 117 8.83 -5.05 -14.83
C VAL A 117 8.68 -3.52 -14.80
N LYS A 118 8.58 -2.91 -13.61
CA LYS A 118 8.50 -1.45 -13.46
C LYS A 118 9.75 -0.76 -14.02
N SER A 119 10.94 -1.34 -13.81
CA SER A 119 12.19 -0.79 -14.33
C SER A 119 12.24 -0.81 -15.86
N PHE A 120 11.95 -1.95 -16.48
CA PHE A 120 11.91 -2.08 -17.94
C PHE A 120 10.79 -1.24 -18.60
N ARG A 121 9.65 -1.06 -17.94
CA ARG A 121 8.57 -0.18 -18.42
C ARG A 121 9.03 1.27 -18.61
N LYS A 122 9.97 1.76 -17.80
CA LYS A 122 10.54 3.11 -17.97
C LYS A 122 11.31 3.26 -19.29
N LEU A 123 11.77 2.14 -19.86
CA LEU A 123 12.45 2.07 -21.15
C LEU A 123 11.49 1.71 -22.31
N GLY A 124 10.18 1.66 -22.06
CA GLY A 124 9.17 1.38 -23.09
C GLY A 124 8.98 -0.10 -23.42
N PHE A 125 9.44 -1.03 -22.57
CA PHE A 125 9.17 -2.45 -22.74
C PHE A 125 7.72 -2.80 -22.38
N ALA A 126 7.05 -3.56 -23.23
CA ALA A 126 5.74 -4.15 -22.96
C ALA A 126 5.88 -5.51 -22.27
N VAL A 127 4.92 -5.89 -21.42
CA VAL A 127 4.92 -7.23 -20.81
C VAL A 127 4.26 -8.19 -21.78
N ALA A 128 4.93 -9.31 -22.09
CA ALA A 128 4.37 -10.43 -22.83
C ALA A 128 4.35 -11.69 -21.95
N ASP A 129 3.40 -12.58 -22.21
CA ASP A 129 3.23 -13.84 -21.49
C ASP A 129 2.99 -14.97 -22.50
N GLY A 130 3.21 -16.20 -22.08
CA GLY A 130 2.99 -17.38 -22.92
C GLY A 130 2.86 -18.66 -22.10
N PRO A 131 2.54 -19.78 -22.76
CA PRO A 131 2.25 -21.02 -22.08
C PRO A 131 3.46 -21.58 -21.33
N GLU A 132 3.21 -22.33 -20.27
CA GLU A 132 4.25 -23.05 -19.51
C GLU A 132 4.57 -24.42 -20.10
N VAL A 133 3.58 -25.03 -20.76
CA VAL A 133 3.77 -26.23 -21.58
C VAL A 133 4.04 -25.77 -23.01
N GLU A 134 5.22 -26.10 -23.51
CA GLU A 134 5.72 -25.73 -24.83
C GLU A 134 5.99 -26.98 -25.70
N ASP A 135 6.20 -26.74 -26.98
CA ASP A 135 6.75 -27.73 -27.91
C ASP A 135 8.27 -27.56 -28.06
N GLU A 136 8.94 -28.57 -28.65
CA GLU A 136 10.39 -28.52 -28.91
C GLU A 136 10.78 -27.38 -29.86
N TYR A 137 9.85 -26.99 -30.75
CA TYR A 137 10.10 -25.94 -31.72
C TYR A 137 10.30 -24.58 -31.03
N HIS A 138 9.32 -24.12 -30.25
CA HIS A 138 9.39 -22.82 -29.59
C HIS A 138 10.40 -22.80 -28.45
N CYS A 139 10.61 -23.93 -27.77
CA CYS A 139 11.56 -23.99 -26.66
C CYS A 139 13.00 -24.19 -27.11
N PHE A 140 13.26 -24.74 -28.31
CA PHE A 140 14.63 -25.06 -28.73
C PHE A 140 14.92 -24.85 -30.22
N ASP A 141 14.14 -25.41 -31.14
CA ASP A 141 14.50 -25.39 -32.59
C ASP A 141 14.60 -23.94 -33.09
N ALA A 142 13.59 -23.12 -32.77
CA ALA A 142 13.53 -21.72 -33.16
C ALA A 142 14.58 -20.84 -32.46
N LEU A 143 15.24 -21.38 -31.44
CA LEU A 143 16.29 -20.72 -30.66
C LEU A 143 17.67 -21.30 -31.00
N ASN A 144 17.84 -21.79 -32.22
CA ASN A 144 19.12 -22.29 -32.75
C ASN A 144 19.79 -23.34 -31.84
N THR A 145 19.00 -24.09 -31.08
CA THR A 145 19.50 -25.06 -30.09
C THR A 145 19.36 -26.45 -30.69
N PRO A 146 20.38 -27.11 -31.25
CA PRO A 146 20.20 -28.33 -32.05
C PRO A 146 19.70 -29.55 -31.24
N ALA A 147 19.23 -30.60 -31.93
CA ALA A 147 18.61 -31.78 -31.33
C ALA A 147 19.53 -32.57 -30.38
N ASP A 148 20.85 -32.50 -30.61
CA ASP A 148 21.90 -33.12 -29.81
C ASP A 148 22.41 -32.21 -28.66
N HIS A 149 21.81 -31.03 -28.48
CA HIS A 149 22.20 -30.11 -27.42
C HIS A 149 21.82 -30.67 -26.03
N PRO A 150 22.74 -30.63 -25.04
CA PRO A 150 22.49 -31.21 -23.71
C PRO A 150 21.21 -30.71 -23.02
N ALA A 151 20.86 -29.43 -23.21
CA ALA A 151 19.64 -28.86 -22.63
C ALA A 151 18.34 -29.56 -23.07
N ARG A 152 18.35 -30.31 -24.18
CA ARG A 152 17.20 -31.09 -24.65
C ARG A 152 17.10 -32.47 -24.01
N ASP A 153 18.11 -32.91 -23.26
CA ASP A 153 18.09 -34.23 -22.64
C ASP A 153 16.95 -34.34 -21.62
N ALA A 154 16.31 -35.51 -21.53
CA ALA A 154 15.24 -35.78 -20.57
C ALA A 154 15.74 -35.83 -19.10
N GLN A 155 17.06 -35.85 -18.90
CA GLN A 155 17.72 -35.65 -17.62
C GLN A 155 17.66 -34.19 -17.14
N ASP A 156 17.57 -33.22 -18.06
CA ASP A 156 17.55 -31.78 -17.74
C ASP A 156 16.17 -31.14 -17.97
N THR A 157 15.38 -31.66 -18.92
CA THR A 157 14.07 -31.12 -19.32
C THR A 157 12.91 -32.04 -18.96
N PHE A 158 11.83 -31.47 -18.44
CA PHE A 158 10.59 -32.19 -18.15
C PHE A 158 9.73 -32.36 -19.40
N TYR A 159 9.84 -33.51 -20.06
CA TYR A 159 8.91 -33.91 -21.10
C TYR A 159 7.63 -34.50 -20.52
N VAL A 160 6.50 -34.12 -21.10
CA VAL A 160 5.17 -34.62 -20.78
C VAL A 160 4.90 -35.87 -21.61
N ALA A 161 4.51 -36.96 -20.95
CA ALA A 161 4.30 -38.26 -21.57
C ALA A 161 2.97 -38.33 -22.35
N THR A 162 2.87 -37.56 -23.43
CA THR A 162 1.72 -37.51 -24.35
C THR A 162 2.18 -37.48 -25.80
N ASP A 163 1.24 -37.69 -26.73
CA ASP A 163 1.49 -37.50 -28.16
C ASP A 163 2.04 -36.09 -28.44
N GLY A 164 2.98 -35.99 -29.38
CA GLY A 164 3.66 -34.72 -29.72
C GLY A 164 4.81 -34.32 -28.79
N ARG A 165 5.10 -35.11 -27.74
CA ARG A 165 6.23 -34.92 -26.82
C ARG A 165 6.39 -33.46 -26.29
N PRO A 166 5.31 -32.81 -25.80
CA PRO A 166 5.44 -31.47 -25.24
C PRO A 166 6.29 -31.48 -23.97
N LEU A 167 6.75 -30.30 -23.54
CA LEU A 167 7.65 -30.13 -22.40
C LEU A 167 7.26 -28.93 -21.54
N LEU A 168 7.67 -28.94 -20.28
CA LEU A 168 7.61 -27.73 -19.44
C LEU A 168 8.78 -26.82 -19.81
N ARG A 169 8.50 -25.58 -20.20
CA ARG A 169 9.52 -24.65 -20.71
C ARG A 169 10.68 -24.46 -19.72
N THR A 170 11.90 -24.48 -20.24
CA THR A 170 13.15 -24.37 -19.45
C THR A 170 13.61 -22.91 -19.26
N HIS A 171 13.03 -22.01 -20.03
CA HIS A 171 13.26 -20.57 -20.09
C HIS A 171 12.02 -19.88 -20.70
N THR A 172 11.89 -18.55 -20.58
CA THR A 172 10.77 -17.80 -21.17
C THR A 172 11.04 -17.35 -22.61
N SER A 173 12.16 -17.75 -23.19
CA SER A 173 12.52 -17.47 -24.60
C SER A 173 11.49 -17.94 -25.61
N SER A 174 10.68 -18.95 -25.30
CA SER A 174 9.62 -19.41 -26.20
C SER A 174 8.59 -18.32 -26.50
N VAL A 175 8.37 -17.41 -25.55
CA VAL A 175 7.50 -16.23 -25.71
C VAL A 175 8.08 -15.25 -26.72
N GLN A 176 9.42 -15.15 -26.83
CA GLN A 176 10.09 -14.31 -27.84
C GLN A 176 9.70 -14.74 -29.25
N ILE A 177 9.83 -16.04 -29.51
CA ILE A 177 9.49 -16.67 -30.80
C ILE A 177 8.01 -16.45 -31.12
N ARG A 178 7.12 -16.68 -30.15
CA ARG A 178 5.67 -16.49 -30.33
C ARG A 178 5.34 -15.04 -30.69
N VAL A 179 5.89 -14.07 -29.96
CA VAL A 179 5.63 -12.66 -30.24
C VAL A 179 6.18 -12.24 -31.60
N MET A 180 7.42 -12.62 -31.93
CA MET A 180 8.02 -12.25 -33.22
C MET A 180 7.30 -12.89 -34.43
N LYS A 181 6.63 -14.04 -34.26
CA LYS A 181 5.76 -14.62 -35.30
C LYS A 181 4.46 -13.86 -35.52
N GLU A 182 3.91 -13.26 -34.46
CA GLU A 182 2.63 -12.56 -34.52
C GLU A 182 2.79 -11.06 -34.85
N GLN A 183 3.94 -10.48 -34.52
CA GLN A 183 4.23 -9.07 -34.68
C GLN A 183 5.62 -8.88 -35.31
N PRO A 184 5.71 -8.21 -36.48
CA PRO A 184 7.00 -7.85 -37.05
C PRO A 184 7.70 -6.77 -36.19
N PRO A 185 9.05 -6.68 -36.23
CA PRO A 185 9.78 -5.59 -35.61
C PRO A 185 9.27 -4.18 -36.01
N PRO A 186 9.40 -3.17 -35.14
CA PRO A 186 10.14 -3.20 -33.87
C PRO A 186 9.39 -3.91 -32.74
N VAL A 187 10.13 -4.71 -31.96
CA VAL A 187 9.64 -5.47 -30.81
C VAL A 187 10.46 -5.09 -29.58
N ARG A 188 9.79 -4.72 -28.48
CA ARG A 188 10.42 -4.43 -27.20
C ARG A 188 9.58 -4.99 -26.06
N ILE A 189 9.92 -6.18 -25.58
CA ILE A 189 9.10 -6.95 -24.63
C ILE A 189 9.90 -7.50 -23.46
N ILE A 190 9.22 -7.68 -22.33
CA ILE A 190 9.71 -8.39 -21.14
C ILE A 190 8.75 -9.53 -20.79
N MET A 191 9.29 -10.69 -20.48
CA MET A 191 8.54 -11.94 -20.32
C MET A 191 8.86 -12.58 -18.96
N PRO A 192 8.22 -12.10 -17.88
CA PRO A 192 8.30 -12.76 -16.59
C PRO A 192 7.48 -14.06 -16.61
N GLY A 193 8.03 -15.16 -16.08
CA GLY A 193 7.30 -16.41 -16.06
C GLY A 193 7.96 -17.50 -15.24
N ARG A 194 7.17 -18.53 -14.91
CA ARG A 194 7.67 -19.77 -14.32
C ARG A 194 8.37 -20.61 -15.37
N VAL A 195 9.46 -21.24 -14.97
CA VAL A 195 10.28 -22.13 -15.79
C VAL A 195 10.67 -23.36 -14.98
N TYR A 196 11.02 -24.43 -15.69
CA TYR A 196 11.15 -25.76 -15.13
C TYR A 196 12.43 -26.41 -15.60
N ARG A 197 13.22 -26.93 -14.65
CA ARG A 197 14.43 -27.70 -14.94
C ARG A 197 14.48 -28.91 -14.03
N ARG A 198 15.00 -30.03 -14.51
CA ARG A 198 15.06 -31.27 -13.74
C ARG A 198 16.27 -31.29 -12.79
N ASP A 199 16.46 -30.18 -12.08
CA ASP A 199 17.49 -30.04 -11.06
C ASP A 199 17.07 -30.75 -9.78
N THR A 200 18.04 -31.35 -9.08
CA THR A 200 17.78 -31.90 -7.75
C THR A 200 17.57 -30.74 -6.78
N ALA A 201 16.42 -30.72 -6.10
CA ALA A 201 16.11 -29.65 -5.15
C ALA A 201 17.14 -29.61 -4.01
N ASP A 202 17.79 -28.45 -3.86
CA ASP A 202 18.77 -28.18 -2.81
C ASP A 202 18.67 -26.72 -2.34
N ALA A 203 19.69 -26.18 -1.67
CA ALA A 203 19.67 -24.82 -1.15
C ALA A 203 19.69 -23.73 -2.25
N THR A 204 20.14 -24.05 -3.45
CA THR A 204 20.34 -23.13 -4.57
C THR A 204 19.56 -23.49 -5.83
N HIS A 205 19.03 -24.71 -5.90
CA HIS A 205 18.29 -25.23 -7.05
C HIS A 205 16.88 -25.64 -6.66
N ASN A 206 15.92 -25.30 -7.52
CA ASN A 206 14.53 -25.71 -7.40
C ASN A 206 14.02 -26.14 -8.77
N PRO A 207 13.33 -27.29 -8.90
CA PRO A 207 12.76 -27.73 -10.18
C PRO A 207 11.79 -26.73 -10.82
N THR A 208 11.25 -25.80 -10.02
CA THR A 208 10.41 -24.71 -10.48
C THR A 208 10.94 -23.39 -9.94
N PHE A 209 11.28 -22.47 -10.83
CA PHE A 209 11.71 -21.13 -10.48
C PHE A 209 11.11 -20.10 -11.45
N HIS A 210 11.39 -18.82 -11.21
CA HIS A 210 10.88 -17.74 -12.04
C HIS A 210 12.04 -17.08 -12.77
N GLN A 211 11.85 -16.86 -14.06
CA GLN A 211 12.79 -16.18 -14.93
C GLN A 211 12.10 -14.95 -15.53
N VAL A 212 12.88 -13.89 -15.74
CA VAL A 212 12.42 -12.71 -16.46
C VAL A 212 13.40 -12.48 -17.59
N GLU A 213 12.92 -12.59 -18.81
CA GLU A 213 13.70 -12.32 -20.01
C GLU A 213 13.22 -11.04 -20.69
N GLY A 214 14.08 -10.43 -21.49
CA GLY A 214 13.73 -9.28 -22.31
C GLY A 214 14.26 -9.44 -23.72
N LEU A 215 13.49 -8.96 -24.69
CA LEU A 215 13.85 -8.92 -26.11
C LEU A 215 13.68 -7.49 -26.62
N TYR A 216 14.67 -7.02 -27.38
CA TYR A 216 14.61 -5.76 -28.11
C TYR A 216 15.19 -5.94 -29.50
N VAL A 217 14.33 -5.88 -30.52
CA VAL A 217 14.68 -5.98 -31.94
C VAL A 217 14.15 -4.73 -32.64
N ASP A 218 15.06 -3.97 -33.26
CA ASP A 218 14.79 -2.76 -34.01
C ASP A 218 16.02 -2.42 -34.85
N LYS A 219 15.88 -1.52 -35.83
CA LYS A 219 16.97 -1.16 -36.73
C LYS A 219 18.13 -0.51 -35.97
N ASN A 220 19.35 -0.94 -36.27
CA ASN A 220 20.60 -0.41 -35.70
C ASN A 220 20.73 -0.61 -34.17
N VAL A 221 20.14 -1.66 -33.60
CA VAL A 221 20.37 -2.02 -32.20
C VAL A 221 21.77 -2.62 -32.04
N THR A 222 22.51 -2.15 -31.04
CA THR A 222 23.90 -2.54 -30.83
C THR A 222 24.15 -3.12 -29.44
N VAL A 223 25.33 -3.72 -29.24
CA VAL A 223 25.80 -4.16 -27.91
C VAL A 223 25.85 -3.00 -26.91
N ALA A 224 26.01 -1.75 -27.37
CA ALA A 224 25.98 -0.58 -26.49
C ALA A 224 24.58 -0.38 -25.88
N ASP A 225 23.53 -0.55 -26.68
CA ASP A 225 22.13 -0.45 -26.22
C ASP A 225 21.79 -1.55 -25.22
N LEU A 226 22.26 -2.78 -25.48
CA LEU A 226 22.14 -3.91 -24.56
C LEU A 226 22.80 -3.60 -23.21
N LYS A 227 24.07 -3.17 -23.24
CA LYS A 227 24.82 -2.87 -22.01
C LYS A 227 24.19 -1.71 -21.24
N GLY A 228 23.78 -0.65 -21.93
CA GLY A 228 23.13 0.51 -21.31
C GLY A 228 21.78 0.16 -20.67
N THR A 229 20.98 -0.65 -21.35
CA THR A 229 19.68 -1.14 -20.84
C THR A 229 19.87 -1.97 -19.57
N VAL A 230 20.77 -2.95 -19.61
CA VAL A 230 21.12 -3.81 -18.47
C VAL A 230 21.65 -2.97 -17.30
N GLU A 231 22.56 -2.03 -17.58
CA GLU A 231 23.15 -1.16 -16.56
C GLU A 231 22.12 -0.27 -15.87
N PHE A 232 21.20 0.31 -16.64
CA PHE A 232 20.08 1.07 -16.11
C PHE A 232 19.20 0.22 -15.19
N VAL A 233 18.73 -0.93 -15.69
CA VAL A 233 17.79 -1.78 -14.95
C VAL A 233 18.38 -2.27 -13.63
N PHE A 234 19.60 -2.79 -13.65
CA PHE A 234 20.22 -3.33 -12.44
C PHE A 234 20.60 -2.25 -11.42
N ARG A 235 20.95 -1.02 -11.86
CA ARG A 235 21.16 0.09 -10.94
C ARG A 235 19.87 0.60 -10.32
N GLU A 236 18.76 0.56 -11.05
CA GLU A 236 17.46 0.89 -10.50
C GLU A 236 17.03 -0.11 -9.42
N LEU A 237 17.29 -1.41 -9.66
CA LEU A 237 16.90 -2.50 -8.74
C LEU A 237 17.83 -2.62 -7.52
N MET A 238 19.15 -2.57 -7.73
CA MET A 238 20.15 -2.87 -6.70
C MET A 238 20.84 -1.62 -6.14
N GLY A 239 20.47 -0.44 -6.65
CA GLY A 239 20.96 0.85 -6.22
C GLY A 239 22.07 1.42 -7.13
N PRO A 240 22.24 2.76 -7.12
CA PRO A 240 23.05 3.49 -8.11
C PRO A 240 24.56 3.21 -8.02
N LYS A 241 25.02 2.63 -6.91
CA LYS A 241 26.44 2.26 -6.69
C LYS A 241 26.77 0.84 -7.13
N THR A 242 25.82 0.12 -7.73
CA THR A 242 26.03 -1.24 -8.22
C THR A 242 27.01 -1.22 -9.38
N GLN A 243 28.09 -2.00 -9.25
CA GLN A 243 29.02 -2.25 -10.33
C GLN A 243 28.54 -3.45 -11.13
N ILE A 244 28.68 -3.39 -12.45
CA ILE A 244 28.20 -4.41 -13.38
C ILE A 244 29.36 -4.77 -14.29
N ARG A 245 29.54 -6.08 -14.52
CA ARG A 245 30.59 -6.63 -15.37
C ARG A 245 29.96 -7.58 -16.38
N PHE A 246 30.33 -7.41 -17.64
CA PHE A 246 29.97 -8.32 -18.73
C PHE A 246 31.16 -9.23 -19.01
N ARG A 247 30.97 -10.54 -18.91
CA ARG A 247 31.97 -11.55 -19.28
C ARG A 247 31.50 -12.28 -20.54
N PRO A 248 32.36 -12.50 -21.55
CA PRO A 248 31.99 -13.35 -22.67
C PRO A 248 31.52 -14.73 -22.21
N HIS A 249 30.43 -15.20 -22.80
CA HIS A 249 29.89 -16.53 -22.57
C HIS A 249 29.33 -17.07 -23.89
N TYR A 250 28.64 -18.21 -23.87
CA TYR A 250 27.96 -18.78 -25.02
C TYR A 250 26.49 -19.08 -24.69
N PHE A 251 25.59 -18.67 -25.58
CA PHE A 251 24.22 -19.15 -25.66
C PHE A 251 23.88 -19.39 -27.12
N SER A 252 23.18 -20.48 -27.44
CA SER A 252 22.92 -20.89 -28.83
C SER A 252 22.14 -19.85 -29.66
N TYR A 253 21.31 -19.04 -28.99
CA TYR A 253 20.43 -18.03 -29.59
C TYR A 253 20.99 -16.60 -29.53
N THR A 254 22.24 -16.39 -29.10
CA THR A 254 22.87 -15.06 -29.12
C THR A 254 24.33 -15.05 -29.60
N GLU A 255 24.71 -14.03 -30.37
CA GLU A 255 26.11 -13.78 -30.76
C GLU A 255 26.35 -12.29 -31.05
N PRO A 256 27.23 -11.58 -30.32
CA PRO A 256 28.01 -12.05 -29.17
C PRO A 256 27.17 -12.27 -27.90
N SER A 257 27.62 -13.22 -27.09
CA SER A 257 27.00 -13.64 -25.82
C SER A 257 27.79 -13.18 -24.59
N PHE A 258 27.08 -12.83 -23.50
CA PHE A 258 27.66 -12.36 -22.24
C PHE A 258 26.93 -12.91 -21.01
N GLU A 259 27.68 -13.17 -19.95
CA GLU A 259 27.17 -13.26 -18.58
C GLU A 259 27.33 -11.91 -17.87
N ILE A 260 26.38 -11.61 -16.99
CA ILE A 260 26.32 -10.39 -16.20
C ILE A 260 26.59 -10.75 -14.75
N ASP A 261 27.65 -10.17 -14.20
CA ASP A 261 27.93 -10.19 -12.77
C ASP A 261 27.70 -8.81 -12.16
N PHE A 262 27.28 -8.77 -10.90
CA PHE A 262 27.20 -7.54 -10.13
C PHE A 262 28.04 -7.57 -8.85
N ALA A 263 28.45 -6.39 -8.40
CA ALA A 263 29.15 -6.19 -7.14
C ALA A 263 28.59 -4.98 -6.40
N ASN A 264 28.26 -5.18 -5.12
CA ASN A 264 27.78 -4.12 -4.23
C ASN A 264 28.15 -4.41 -2.76
N ALA A 265 27.61 -3.65 -1.82
CA ALA A 265 27.88 -3.88 -0.39
C ALA A 265 27.33 -5.22 0.12
N LEU A 266 26.28 -5.75 -0.51
CA LEU A 266 25.67 -7.03 -0.16
C LEU A 266 26.56 -8.19 -0.60
N THR A 267 27.05 -8.19 -1.84
CA THR A 267 27.95 -9.25 -2.33
C THR A 267 29.19 -9.37 -1.45
N ARG A 268 29.79 -8.24 -1.08
CA ARG A 268 30.93 -8.20 -0.15
C ARG A 268 30.61 -8.75 1.24
N LYS A 269 29.41 -8.46 1.78
CA LYS A 269 28.96 -9.05 3.05
C LYS A 269 28.77 -10.57 2.96
N MET A 270 28.49 -11.09 1.78
CA MET A 270 28.43 -12.54 1.50
C MET A 270 29.82 -13.16 1.25
N GLY A 271 30.90 -12.38 1.36
CA GLY A 271 32.26 -12.86 1.08
C GLY A 271 32.56 -13.07 -0.40
N LYS A 272 31.76 -12.48 -1.31
CA LYS A 272 31.93 -12.57 -2.76
C LYS A 272 32.27 -11.21 -3.35
N ASP A 273 33.28 -11.17 -4.23
CA ASP A 273 33.61 -9.94 -4.97
C ASP A 273 32.54 -9.64 -6.03
N TRP A 274 32.14 -10.68 -6.76
CA TRP A 274 31.15 -10.64 -7.84
C TRP A 274 30.13 -11.77 -7.66
N LEU A 275 28.89 -11.53 -8.08
CA LEU A 275 27.85 -12.54 -8.15
C LEU A 275 27.18 -12.47 -9.52
N GLU A 276 27.09 -13.61 -10.20
CA GLU A 276 26.35 -13.77 -11.45
C GLU A 276 24.85 -13.54 -11.21
N ILE A 277 24.17 -12.89 -12.16
CA ILE A 277 22.73 -12.59 -12.03
C ILE A 277 21.91 -12.88 -13.30
N ALA A 278 22.52 -12.82 -14.49
CA ALA A 278 21.80 -13.03 -15.74
C ALA A 278 22.77 -13.30 -16.91
N GLY A 279 22.27 -13.97 -17.95
CA GLY A 279 22.88 -14.00 -19.27
C GLY A 279 22.22 -13.00 -20.22
N CYS A 280 22.96 -12.52 -21.22
CA CYS A 280 22.44 -11.68 -22.30
C CYS A 280 23.29 -11.79 -23.56
N GLY A 281 22.81 -11.23 -24.67
CA GLY A 281 23.58 -11.17 -25.91
C GLY A 281 22.78 -10.51 -27.03
N MET A 282 23.43 -10.30 -28.17
CA MET A 282 22.73 -9.90 -29.40
C MET A 282 22.03 -11.12 -30.00
N VAL A 283 20.79 -10.98 -30.48
CA VAL A 283 20.05 -12.10 -31.08
C VAL A 283 20.86 -12.70 -32.23
N HIS A 284 21.01 -14.02 -32.24
CA HIS A 284 21.78 -14.71 -33.27
C HIS A 284 21.05 -14.62 -34.63
N PRO A 285 21.74 -14.34 -35.76
CA PRO A 285 21.11 -14.22 -37.09
C PRO A 285 20.21 -15.39 -37.46
N ALA A 286 20.64 -16.64 -37.20
CA ALA A 286 19.83 -17.84 -37.45
C ALA A 286 18.45 -17.85 -36.75
N VAL A 287 18.30 -17.16 -35.61
CA VAL A 287 16.99 -17.02 -34.92
C VAL A 287 16.09 -16.04 -35.66
N LEU A 288 16.65 -14.97 -36.24
CA LEU A 288 15.91 -14.02 -37.07
C LEU A 288 15.51 -14.66 -38.40
N GLU A 289 16.44 -15.37 -39.04
CA GLU A 289 16.20 -16.09 -40.30
C GLU A 289 15.09 -17.15 -40.16
N GLU A 290 15.06 -17.89 -39.05
CA GLU A 290 14.01 -18.86 -38.74
C GLU A 290 12.61 -18.23 -38.58
N LEU A 291 12.55 -16.91 -38.42
CA LEU A 291 11.34 -16.11 -38.32
C LEU A 291 11.07 -15.28 -39.58
N ASP A 292 11.76 -15.59 -40.69
CA ASP A 292 11.71 -14.86 -41.95
C ASP A 292 12.07 -13.36 -41.80
N LEU A 293 12.94 -13.01 -40.84
CA LEU A 293 13.47 -11.67 -40.61
C LEU A 293 14.90 -11.55 -41.13
N ASP A 294 15.19 -10.50 -41.90
CA ASP A 294 16.54 -10.22 -42.42
C ASP A 294 17.46 -9.66 -41.33
N PRO A 295 18.52 -10.38 -40.91
CA PRO A 295 19.44 -9.93 -39.87
C PRO A 295 20.32 -8.74 -40.30
N GLU A 296 20.39 -8.41 -41.60
CA GLU A 296 21.06 -7.19 -42.06
C GLU A 296 20.16 -5.95 -41.94
N GLU A 297 18.84 -6.15 -41.77
CA GLU A 297 17.87 -5.06 -41.53
C GLU A 297 17.61 -4.83 -40.03
N TRP A 298 17.53 -5.89 -39.23
CA TRP A 298 16.99 -5.89 -37.86
C TRP A 298 18.00 -6.17 -36.74
#